data_AF-A0A842QSI9-F1
#
_entry.id   AF-A0A842QSI9-F1
#
_cell.length_a   1.000
_cell.length_b   1.000
_cell.length_c   1.000
_cell.angle_alpha   90.00
_cell.angle_beta   90.00
_cell.angle_gamma   90.00
#
_symmetry.space_group_name_H-M   'P 1'
#
loop_
_entity.id
_entity.type
_entity.pdbx_description
1 polymer ?
#
loop_
_entity_poly.entity_id
_entity_poly.type
_entity_poly.pdbx_seq_one_letter_code
_entity_poly.pdbx_strand_id
1 'polypeptide(L)'
;MQYYKVPAWEFYGWTPETLGFTDGWTIHEQRMNGHSAEYLTMDKVKESFLHPVGTEPLDELAEGREKCCILFDDMTRPTRQSQMLPAVLEILREAGLEREIKLSSLWLQVPIMAGYYLIFRRN
;
A
#
# COMPACT_ATOMS: atom_id res chain seq x y z
N MET A 1 1.04 23.34 -30.67
CA MET A 1 0.84 22.00 -30.08
C MET A 1 0.99 22.11 -28.57
N GLN A 2 0.13 21.45 -27.79
CA GLN A 2 0.23 21.41 -26.32
C GLN A 2 0.61 20.00 -25.86
N TYR A 3 1.41 19.87 -24.79
CA TYR A 3 1.83 18.58 -24.27
C TYR A 3 1.55 18.46 -22.77
N TYR A 4 1.07 17.30 -22.34
CA TYR A 4 0.78 17.01 -20.93
C TYR A 4 1.36 15.65 -20.54
N LYS A 5 1.95 15.59 -19.35
CA LYS A 5 2.40 14.32 -18.76
C LYS A 5 1.28 13.73 -17.94
N VAL A 6 0.93 12.47 -18.21
CA VAL A 6 -0.10 11.74 -17.48
C VAL A 6 0.53 10.54 -16.76
N PRO A 7 0.05 10.16 -15.56
CA PRO A 7 0.45 8.90 -14.94
C PRO A 7 0.16 7.73 -15.86
N ALA A 8 1.14 6.84 -16.04
CA ALA A 8 1.02 5.66 -16.88
C ALA A 8 1.91 4.52 -16.34
N TRP A 9 1.81 3.35 -16.98
CA TRP A 9 2.72 2.23 -16.81
C TRP A 9 2.87 1.73 -15.37
N GLU A 10 1.81 1.76 -14.55
CA GLU A 10 1.81 1.33 -13.14
C GLU A 10 2.45 -0.06 -12.94
N PHE A 11 2.24 -1.00 -13.87
CA PHE A 11 2.81 -2.35 -13.82
C PHE A 11 4.16 -2.52 -14.56
N TYR A 12 4.69 -1.45 -15.17
CA TYR A 12 5.86 -1.48 -16.04
C TYR A 12 6.88 -0.37 -15.70
N GLY A 13 7.01 -0.05 -14.41
CA GLY A 13 8.00 0.90 -13.90
C GLY A 13 7.46 2.29 -13.57
N TRP A 14 6.14 2.50 -13.68
CA TRP A 14 5.42 3.69 -13.23
C TRP A 14 6.00 5.00 -13.78
N THR A 15 6.22 5.04 -15.09
CA THR A 15 6.71 6.22 -15.79
C THR A 15 5.55 7.05 -16.37
N PRO A 16 5.61 8.39 -16.31
CA PRO A 16 4.60 9.22 -16.98
C PRO A 16 4.68 9.11 -18.50
N GLU A 17 3.54 9.09 -19.16
CA GLU A 17 3.43 9.16 -20.62
C GLU A 17 3.17 10.61 -21.06
N THR A 18 3.68 11.01 -22.23
CA THR A 18 3.48 12.37 -22.75
C THR A 18 2.42 12.36 -23.86
N LEU A 19 1.31 13.05 -23.61
CA LEU A 19 0.23 13.23 -24.60
C LEU A 19 0.41 14.56 -25.34
N GLY A 20 0.28 14.54 -26.67
CA GLY A 20 0.30 15.72 -27.53
C GLY A 20 -1.10 16.07 -28.03
N PHE A 21 -1.42 17.37 -28.03
CA PHE A 21 -2.71 17.91 -28.45
C PHE A 21 -2.52 19.01 -29.51
N THR A 22 -3.41 19.04 -30.49
CA THR A 22 -3.37 19.99 -31.59
C THR A 22 -3.69 21.42 -31.15
N ASP A 23 -3.28 22.38 -31.96
CA ASP A 23 -3.61 23.79 -31.74
C ASP A 23 -5.13 24.03 -31.90
N GLY A 24 -5.68 24.92 -31.06
CA GLY A 24 -7.11 25.23 -31.01
C GLY A 24 -7.93 24.45 -29.98
N TRP A 25 -7.36 23.42 -29.34
CA TRP A 25 -8.02 22.69 -28.26
C TRP A 25 -7.88 23.42 -26.92
N THR A 26 -9.00 23.52 -26.17
CA THR A 26 -8.98 23.96 -24.77
C THR A 26 -8.86 22.72 -23.90
N ILE A 27 -7.76 22.60 -23.15
CA ILE A 27 -7.47 21.44 -22.30
C ILE A 27 -7.73 21.83 -20.84
N HIS A 28 -8.48 20.98 -20.12
CA HIS A 28 -8.76 21.16 -18.70
C HIS A 28 -8.18 19.98 -17.91
N GLU A 29 -7.11 20.22 -17.16
CA GLU A 29 -6.58 19.24 -16.22
C GLU A 29 -7.40 19.26 -14.92
N GLN A 30 -8.06 18.15 -14.61
CA GLN A 30 -8.84 17.99 -13.37
C GLN A 30 -8.02 17.20 -12.36
N ARG A 31 -7.53 17.90 -11.33
CA ARG A 31 -6.75 17.29 -10.24
C ARG A 31 -7.64 17.03 -9.04
N MET A 32 -7.50 15.83 -8.47
CA MET A 32 -8.12 15.52 -7.18
C MET A 32 -7.48 16.39 -6.07
N ASN A 33 -8.23 16.67 -5.00
CA ASN A 33 -7.76 17.50 -3.88
C ASN A 33 -6.40 17.03 -3.29
N GLY A 34 -6.11 15.73 -3.34
CA GLY A 34 -4.85 15.15 -2.86
C GLY A 34 -3.73 15.03 -3.90
N HIS A 35 -3.89 15.54 -5.12
CA HIS A 35 -2.91 15.34 -6.20
C HIS A 35 -1.50 15.83 -5.84
N SER A 36 -1.41 16.93 -5.10
CA SER A 36 -0.14 17.52 -4.65
C SER A 36 0.14 17.24 -3.17
N ALA A 37 -0.55 16.28 -2.57
CA ALA A 37 -0.28 15.89 -1.19
C ALA A 37 1.13 15.29 -1.07
N GLU A 38 1.82 15.62 0.01
CA GLU A 38 3.12 15.03 0.31
C GLU A 38 2.96 13.55 0.66
N TYR A 39 3.98 12.76 0.33
CA TYR A 39 4.07 11.38 0.77
C TYR A 39 4.22 11.33 2.29
N LEU A 40 3.54 10.37 2.92
CA LEU A 40 3.79 10.05 4.32
C LEU A 40 5.21 9.49 4.46
N THR A 41 5.91 9.97 5.49
CA THR A 41 7.18 9.35 5.91
C THR A 41 6.88 8.04 6.63
N MET A 42 7.88 7.16 6.71
CA MET A 42 7.75 5.90 7.46
C MET A 42 7.35 6.15 8.92
N ASP A 43 7.90 7.19 9.54
CA ASP A 43 7.56 7.57 10.93
C ASP A 43 6.09 7.97 11.06
N LYS A 44 5.57 8.77 10.12
CA LYS A 44 4.14 9.17 10.11
C LYS A 44 3.23 7.96 9.88
N VAL A 45 3.67 6.99 9.08
CA VAL A 45 2.95 5.73 8.90
C VAL A 45 2.93 4.93 10.21
N LYS A 46 4.07 4.78 10.89
CA LYS A 46 4.13 4.11 12.21
C LYS A 46 3.24 4.82 13.23
N GLU A 47 3.34 6.14 13.33
CA GLU A 47 2.54 6.98 14.22
C GLU A 47 1.04 6.80 14.01
N SER A 48 0.60 6.64 12.76
CA SER A 48 -0.82 6.44 12.45
C SER A 48 -1.41 5.13 13.02
N PHE A 49 -0.58 4.11 13.21
CA PHE A 49 -1.01 2.85 13.84
C PHE A 49 -1.07 2.94 15.37
N LEU A 50 -0.30 3.86 15.96
CA LEU A 50 -0.28 4.11 17.41
C LEU A 50 -1.34 5.12 17.85
N HIS A 51 -1.86 5.93 16.92
CA HIS A 51 -2.93 6.91 17.16
C HIS A 51 -4.11 6.72 16.18
N PRO A 52 -4.78 5.56 16.21
CA PRO A 52 -5.87 5.28 15.29
C PRO A 52 -7.13 6.10 15.61
N VAL A 53 -8.01 6.21 14.61
CA VAL A 53 -9.31 6.88 14.77
C VAL A 53 -10.38 5.84 15.10
N GLY A 54 -10.90 5.88 16.33
CA GLY A 54 -12.08 5.11 16.73
C GLY A 54 -11.81 3.65 17.13
N THR A 55 -10.55 3.25 17.31
CA THR A 55 -10.15 1.93 17.83
C THR A 55 -9.00 2.07 18.82
N GLU A 56 -8.64 0.98 19.50
CA GLU A 56 -7.40 0.89 20.27
C GLU A 56 -6.16 0.88 19.33
N PRO A 57 -5.02 1.40 19.78
CA PRO A 57 -3.72 1.27 19.12
C PRO A 57 -3.34 -0.18 18.77
N LEU A 58 -2.55 -0.35 17.71
CA LEU A 58 -2.20 -1.68 17.20
C LEU A 58 -1.35 -2.51 18.19
N ASP A 59 -0.47 -1.87 18.95
CA ASP A 59 0.31 -2.48 20.02
C ASP A 59 -0.58 -2.99 21.16
N GLU A 60 -1.55 -2.19 21.60
CA GLU A 60 -2.54 -2.60 22.60
C GLU A 60 -3.39 -3.78 22.11
N LEU A 61 -3.84 -3.76 20.85
CA LEU A 61 -4.59 -4.86 20.26
C LEU A 61 -3.79 -6.16 20.19
N ALA A 62 -2.46 -6.04 20.01
CA ALA A 62 -1.53 -7.15 19.86
C ALA A 62 -1.05 -7.72 21.19
N GLU A 63 -1.16 -6.98 22.30
CA GLU A 63 -0.71 -7.41 23.61
C GLU A 63 -1.39 -8.74 24.04
N GLY A 64 -0.58 -9.70 24.49
CA GLY A 64 -1.05 -11.01 24.94
C GLY A 64 -1.66 -11.90 23.84
N ARG A 65 -1.56 -11.51 22.56
CA ARG A 65 -2.01 -12.34 21.43
C ARG A 65 -0.91 -13.31 21.03
N GLU A 66 -1.32 -14.51 20.64
CA GLU A 66 -0.38 -15.55 20.17
C GLU A 66 -0.26 -15.60 18.64
N LYS A 67 -1.31 -15.15 17.93
CA LYS A 67 -1.42 -15.25 16.48
C LYS A 67 -2.12 -14.02 15.91
N CYS A 68 -1.67 -13.59 14.73
CA CYS A 68 -2.35 -12.58 13.94
C CYS A 68 -2.41 -12.97 12.46
N CYS A 69 -3.39 -12.42 11.76
CA CYS A 69 -3.51 -12.52 10.31
C CYS A 69 -3.45 -11.12 9.73
N ILE A 70 -2.56 -10.91 8.76
CA ILE A 70 -2.47 -9.65 8.01
C ILE A 70 -3.05 -9.92 6.62
N LEU A 71 -4.11 -9.21 6.31
CA LEU A 71 -4.80 -9.29 5.03
C LEU A 71 -4.21 -8.26 4.07
N PHE A 72 -3.79 -8.73 2.91
CA PHE A 72 -3.30 -7.87 1.83
C PHE A 72 -4.29 -7.91 0.67
N ASP A 73 -4.51 -6.74 0.08
CA ASP A 73 -5.12 -6.64 -1.24
C ASP A 73 -4.18 -7.22 -2.32
N ASP A 74 -4.72 -7.53 -3.49
CA ASP A 74 -3.94 -8.06 -4.61
C ASP A 74 -3.12 -6.96 -5.33
N MET A 75 -2.34 -7.37 -6.34
CA MET A 75 -1.48 -6.46 -7.09
C MET A 75 -2.23 -5.40 -7.90
N THR A 76 -3.54 -5.57 -8.12
CA THR A 76 -4.35 -4.64 -8.92
C THR A 76 -4.79 -3.40 -8.15
N ARG A 77 -4.50 -3.37 -6.83
CA ARG A 77 -4.71 -2.18 -5.99
C ARG A 77 -3.41 -1.39 -5.85
N PRO A 78 -3.46 -0.05 -5.95
CA PRO A 78 -2.28 0.81 -5.79
C PRO A 78 -1.81 0.95 -4.32
N THR A 79 -2.26 0.05 -3.44
CA THR A 79 -1.93 0.07 -2.01
C THR A 79 -0.43 -0.11 -1.84
N ARG A 80 0.22 0.85 -1.17
CA ARG A 80 1.69 0.85 -0.98
C ARG A 80 2.09 -0.07 0.18
N GLN A 81 1.82 -1.36 0.03
CA GLN A 81 2.05 -2.39 1.06
C GLN A 81 3.50 -2.40 1.56
N SER A 82 4.47 -2.25 0.66
CA SER A 82 5.89 -2.19 1.00
C SER A 82 6.28 -1.00 1.89
N GLN A 83 5.50 0.08 1.90
CA GLN A 83 5.70 1.25 2.75
C GLN A 83 5.05 1.07 4.13
N MET A 84 3.94 0.34 4.23
CA MET A 84 3.21 0.17 5.48
C MET A 84 3.68 -1.05 6.29
N LEU A 85 4.00 -2.15 5.60
CA LEU A 85 4.26 -3.43 6.22
C LEU A 85 5.42 -3.41 7.23
N PRO A 86 6.56 -2.73 6.99
CA PRO A 86 7.65 -2.69 7.97
C PRO A 86 7.20 -2.16 9.34
N ALA A 87 6.42 -1.07 9.37
CA ALA A 87 5.91 -0.48 10.60
C ALA A 87 4.94 -1.42 11.33
N VAL A 88 4.04 -2.07 10.60
CA VAL A 88 3.10 -3.06 11.17
C VAL A 88 3.86 -4.21 11.81
N LEU A 89 4.83 -4.80 11.10
CA LEU A 89 5.62 -5.92 11.62
C LEU A 89 6.46 -5.52 12.83
N GLU A 90 7.00 -4.31 12.85
CA GLU A 90 7.74 -3.77 13.99
C GLU A 90 6.85 -3.67 15.23
N ILE A 91 5.69 -3.02 15.12
CA ILE A 91 4.72 -2.86 16.22
C ILE A 91 4.27 -4.23 16.76
N LEU A 92 3.90 -5.17 15.87
CA LEU A 92 3.47 -6.50 16.28
C LEU A 92 4.56 -7.28 17.02
N ARG A 93 5.82 -7.15 16.58
CA ARG A 93 6.96 -7.79 17.25
C ARG A 93 7.25 -7.16 18.60
N GLU A 94 7.18 -5.84 18.71
CA GLU A 94 7.32 -5.11 19.98
C GLU A 94 6.25 -5.55 21.01
N ALA A 95 5.05 -5.87 20.52
CA ALA A 95 3.95 -6.42 21.34
C ALA A 95 4.06 -7.93 21.65
N GLY A 96 5.12 -8.62 21.18
CA GLY A 96 5.39 -10.03 21.50
C GLY A 96 4.92 -11.06 20.46
N LEU A 97 4.38 -10.65 19.31
CA LEU A 97 3.98 -11.55 18.23
C LEU A 97 5.19 -11.92 17.34
N GLU A 98 6.07 -12.76 17.87
CA GLU A 98 7.33 -13.12 17.18
C GLU A 98 7.23 -14.33 16.24
N ARG A 99 6.24 -15.22 16.42
CA ARG A 99 6.34 -16.62 15.95
C ARG A 99 5.32 -17.10 14.92
N GLU A 100 4.13 -16.50 14.81
CA GLU A 100 3.12 -16.97 13.83
C GLU A 100 2.30 -15.80 13.24
N ILE A 101 2.91 -15.09 12.29
CA ILE A 101 2.21 -14.14 11.42
C ILE A 101 1.83 -14.87 10.13
N LYS A 102 0.53 -15.03 9.87
CA LYS A 102 0.04 -15.57 8.59
C LYS A 102 -0.31 -14.44 7.65
N LEU A 103 0.38 -14.40 6.52
CA LEU A 103 0.07 -13.52 5.41
C LEU A 103 -0.93 -14.23 4.51
N SER A 104 -2.05 -13.58 4.23
CA SER A 104 -3.05 -14.08 3.28
C SER A 104 -3.51 -12.97 2.36
N SER A 105 -3.60 -13.27 1.06
CA SER A 105 -4.28 -12.41 0.09
C SER A 105 -5.73 -12.85 -0.09
N LEU A 106 -6.64 -11.89 -0.22
CA LEU A 106 -8.05 -12.14 -0.54
C LEU A 106 -8.21 -12.25 -2.06
N TRP A 107 -8.38 -13.47 -2.57
CA TRP A 107 -8.68 -13.73 -3.98
C TRP A 107 -10.18 -13.65 -4.23
N LEU A 108 -10.67 -12.49 -4.68
CA LEU A 108 -12.03 -12.36 -5.24
C LEU A 108 -12.03 -11.77 -6.66
N GLN A 109 -10.87 -11.63 -7.28
CA GLN A 109 -10.74 -11.23 -8.68
C GLN A 109 -9.77 -12.14 -9.46
N VAL A 110 -10.17 -12.42 -10.70
CA VAL A 110 -9.69 -13.41 -11.70
C VAL A 110 -8.15 -13.31 -11.92
N PRO A 111 -7.41 -14.40 -12.21
CA PRO A 111 -5.96 -14.43 -12.06
C PRO A 111 -5.25 -13.51 -13.06
N ILE A 112 -4.48 -12.56 -12.54
CA ILE A 112 -3.42 -11.88 -13.30
C ILE A 112 -2.10 -12.30 -12.67
N MET A 113 -1.26 -12.91 -13.50
CA MET A 113 -0.04 -13.62 -13.13
C MET A 113 1.09 -12.67 -12.70
N ALA A 114 1.66 -12.91 -11.52
CA ALA A 114 3.10 -12.94 -11.18
C ALA A 114 3.26 -12.74 -9.65
N GLY A 115 3.02 -13.81 -8.87
CA GLY A 115 3.21 -13.80 -7.42
C GLY A 115 4.42 -14.65 -7.02
N TYR A 116 5.45 -14.01 -6.46
CA TYR A 116 6.41 -14.71 -5.62
C TYR A 116 5.73 -15.03 -4.28
N TYR A 117 5.76 -16.30 -3.86
CA TYR A 117 5.29 -16.71 -2.53
C TYR A 117 6.50 -17.08 -1.66
N LEU A 118 6.66 -16.39 -0.53
CA LEU A 118 7.53 -16.86 0.56
C LEU A 118 6.68 -17.72 1.49
N ILE A 119 6.75 -19.04 1.29
CA ILE A 119 6.15 -20.02 2.20
C ILE A 119 7.22 -20.45 3.20
N PHE A 120 7.21 -19.86 4.39
CA PHE A 120 7.98 -20.39 5.51
C PHE A 120 7.14 -21.47 6.19
N ARG A 121 7.54 -22.74 6.00
CA ARG A 121 7.02 -23.87 6.75
C ARG A 121 8.22 -24.61 7.34
N ARG A 122 8.28 -24.75 8.66
CA ARG A 122 9.21 -25.67 9.31
C ARG A 122 8.44 -26.62 10.21
N ASN A 123 8.82 -27.91 10.12
CA ASN A 123 8.46 -28.95 11.07
C ASN A 123 9.00 -28.64 12.46
#